data_AF-A0A6A8LRX9-F1
#
_entry.id   AF-A0A6A8LRX9-F1
#
_cell.length_a   1.000
_cell.length_b   1.000
_cell.length_c   1.000
_cell.angle_alpha   90.00
_cell.angle_beta   90.00
_cell.angle_gamma   90.00
#
_symmetry.space_group_name_H-M   'P 1'
#
loop_
_entity.id
_entity.type
_entity.pdbx_description
1 polymer ?
#
loop_
_entity_poly.entity_id
_entity_poly.type
_entity_poly.pdbx_seq_one_letter_code
_entity_poly.pdbx_strand_id
1 'polypeptide(L)'
;KADFMLFQEIDTNSSRSYHVNQVQKMSQHFSNYEEIFANNFHSPYLLYPLNDPHGAVQSGLLSLSKYSVDQAIRRKYPVTTSFITKFTDLDRCFTVMSIPVNNGHKLILINSHMSAYDKGGKMRVKQLKLLNSVMESEYKKGNYVIVGGDFNHTFGRKMLTHFKSQQKVPDWVSVLSDKNLAPDMRIVHAENESTTPTCRGTDIPYQKRKTYTTVIDGFLVSKNVQATSENINTEFDYADHNPVKLSFKLLNQ
;
A
#
# COMPACT_ATOMS: atom_id res chain seq x y z
N LYS A 1 4.84 -17.17 -10.44
CA LYS A 1 4.61 -15.72 -10.66
C LYS A 1 3.20 -15.38 -10.17
N ALA A 2 3.04 -14.33 -9.37
CA ALA A 2 1.74 -13.91 -8.85
C ALA A 2 0.78 -13.50 -9.98
N ASP A 3 -0.52 -13.67 -9.78
CA ASP A 3 -1.55 -13.29 -10.78
C ASP A 3 -1.77 -11.78 -10.86
N PHE A 4 -1.56 -11.11 -9.73
CA PHE A 4 -1.62 -9.66 -9.61
C PHE A 4 -0.40 -9.18 -8.83
N MET A 5 0.11 -7.99 -9.17
CA MET A 5 1.21 -7.35 -8.45
C MET A 5 0.86 -5.89 -8.22
N LEU A 6 1.00 -5.43 -6.96
CA LEU A 6 0.65 -4.08 -6.55
C LEU A 6 1.91 -3.42 -5.98
N PHE A 7 2.44 -2.44 -6.71
CA PHE A 7 3.62 -1.68 -6.30
C PHE A 7 3.21 -0.28 -5.84
N GLN A 8 3.88 0.18 -4.79
CA GLN A 8 3.82 1.54 -4.27
C GLN A 8 5.22 2.16 -4.41
N GLU A 9 5.31 3.49 -4.39
CA GLU A 9 6.59 4.22 -4.44
C GLU A 9 7.47 3.91 -5.67
N ILE A 10 6.84 3.52 -6.78
CA ILE A 10 7.56 3.16 -8.00
C ILE A 10 7.81 4.41 -8.87
N ASP A 11 9.08 4.68 -9.14
CA ASP A 11 9.54 5.88 -9.82
C ASP A 11 9.54 5.71 -11.35
N THR A 12 9.20 6.80 -12.04
CA THR A 12 9.31 6.91 -13.51
C THR A 12 10.48 7.79 -13.93
N ASN A 13 10.77 8.83 -13.16
CA ASN A 13 11.86 9.79 -13.44
C ASN A 13 12.19 10.65 -12.20
N SER A 14 12.53 10.02 -11.08
CA SER A 14 12.86 10.74 -9.83
C SER A 14 14.37 10.86 -9.62
N SER A 15 14.83 11.95 -9.00
CA SER A 15 16.24 12.13 -8.62
C SER A 15 16.67 11.07 -7.59
N ARG A 16 15.82 10.76 -6.60
CA ARG A 16 16.07 9.72 -5.58
C ARG A 16 16.28 8.30 -6.14
N SER A 17 15.81 8.03 -7.36
CA SER A 17 16.04 6.78 -8.08
C SER A 17 17.04 6.94 -9.22
N TYR A 18 17.82 8.01 -9.24
CA TYR A 18 18.81 8.31 -10.27
C TYR A 18 18.21 8.28 -11.69
N HIS A 19 16.96 8.74 -11.83
CA HIS A 19 16.21 8.75 -13.09
C HIS A 19 15.98 7.36 -13.71
N VAL A 20 16.10 6.29 -12.91
CA VAL A 20 15.75 4.94 -13.35
C VAL A 20 14.23 4.84 -13.47
N ASN A 21 13.74 4.60 -14.69
CA ASN A 21 12.33 4.34 -14.93
C ASN A 21 11.97 2.91 -14.48
N GLN A 22 11.56 2.77 -13.22
CA GLN A 22 11.23 1.48 -12.62
C GLN A 22 9.94 0.91 -13.19
N VAL A 23 8.94 1.76 -13.49
CA VAL A 23 7.70 1.34 -14.15
C VAL A 23 8.03 0.63 -15.46
N GLN A 24 8.78 1.30 -16.36
CA GLN A 24 9.16 0.72 -17.65
C GLN A 24 9.92 -0.61 -17.51
N LYS A 25 10.85 -0.72 -16.54
CA LYS A 25 11.56 -1.98 -16.29
C LYS A 25 10.61 -3.11 -15.91
N MET A 26 9.61 -2.83 -15.06
CA MET A 26 8.61 -3.81 -14.65
C MET A 26 7.69 -4.17 -15.82
N SER A 27 7.20 -3.19 -16.57
CA SER A 27 6.36 -3.39 -17.75
C SER A 27 7.03 -4.24 -18.83
N GLN A 28 8.33 -4.02 -19.07
CA GLN A 28 9.10 -4.81 -20.02
C GLN A 28 9.31 -6.25 -19.54
N HIS A 29 9.59 -6.45 -18.24
CA HIS A 29 9.77 -7.79 -17.68
C HIS A 29 8.47 -8.59 -17.62
N PHE A 30 7.33 -7.91 -17.45
CA PHE A 30 6.00 -8.48 -17.38
C PHE A 30 5.15 -8.04 -18.57
N SER A 31 5.71 -8.08 -19.77
CA SER A 31 5.08 -7.56 -21.00
C SER A 31 3.76 -8.24 -21.39
N ASN A 32 3.43 -9.37 -20.77
CA ASN A 32 2.19 -10.12 -20.98
C ASN A 32 1.13 -9.84 -19.90
N TYR A 33 1.35 -8.84 -19.03
CA TYR A 33 0.41 -8.40 -18.01
C TYR A 33 -0.23 -7.09 -18.48
N GLU A 34 -1.47 -6.88 -18.11
CA GLU A 34 -2.09 -5.57 -18.23
C GLU A 34 -1.51 -4.63 -17.17
N GLU A 35 -1.15 -3.42 -17.60
CA GLU A 35 -0.48 -2.43 -16.79
C GLU A 35 -1.41 -1.26 -16.47
N ILE A 36 -1.50 -0.93 -15.18
CA ILE A 36 -2.24 0.22 -14.69
C ILE A 36 -1.31 1.05 -13.82
N PHE A 37 -0.95 2.25 -14.29
CA PHE A 37 -0.15 3.21 -13.54
C PHE A 37 -0.98 4.42 -13.10
N ALA A 38 -0.83 4.80 -11.83
CA ALA A 38 -1.43 6.00 -11.27
C ALA A 38 -0.37 6.81 -10.51
N ASN A 39 -0.03 8.00 -11.01
CA ASN A 39 0.87 8.90 -10.30
C ASN A 39 0.24 9.32 -8.94
N ASN A 40 1.01 9.22 -7.86
CA ASN A 40 0.56 9.58 -6.52
C ASN A 40 1.59 10.41 -5.73
N PHE A 41 2.68 10.79 -6.39
CA PHE A 41 3.69 11.68 -5.85
C PHE A 41 4.39 12.39 -7.01
N HIS A 42 4.08 13.68 -7.14
CA HIS A 42 4.74 14.57 -8.08
C HIS A 42 5.23 15.81 -7.33
N SER A 43 6.54 16.04 -7.35
CA SER A 43 7.15 17.24 -6.78
C SER A 43 8.26 17.74 -7.69
N PRO A 44 8.31 19.04 -8.00
CA PRO A 44 9.39 19.60 -8.80
C PRO A 44 10.74 19.53 -8.06
N TYR A 45 10.74 19.63 -6.74
CA TYR A 45 11.93 19.47 -5.92
C TYR A 45 11.58 19.30 -4.44
N LEU A 46 12.17 18.30 -3.78
CA LEU A 46 12.10 18.08 -2.34
C LEU A 46 13.50 18.16 -1.73
N LEU A 47 13.74 19.22 -0.94
CA LEU A 47 15.05 19.54 -0.34
C LEU A 47 15.43 18.63 0.85
N TYR A 48 14.49 17.82 1.34
CA TYR A 48 14.73 16.94 2.48
C TYR A 48 15.08 15.51 2.03
N PRO A 49 16.00 14.82 2.71
CA PRO A 49 16.91 15.32 3.75
C PRO A 49 17.96 16.31 3.20
N LEU A 50 18.40 17.28 4.01
CA LEU A 50 19.21 18.42 3.52
C LEU A 50 20.55 18.02 2.87
N ASN A 51 21.15 16.93 3.32
CA ASN A 51 22.45 16.46 2.83
C ASN A 51 22.32 15.49 1.65
N ASP A 52 21.12 14.97 1.38
CA ASP A 52 20.82 14.08 0.27
C ASP A 52 19.36 14.28 -0.19
N PRO A 53 19.05 15.44 -0.81
CA PRO A 53 17.67 15.79 -1.13
C PRO A 53 17.02 14.77 -2.05
N HIS A 54 15.76 14.43 -1.78
CA HIS A 54 14.97 13.60 -2.71
C HIS A 54 14.92 14.18 -4.13
N GLY A 55 15.08 15.49 -4.28
CA GLY A 55 15.12 16.18 -5.57
C GLY A 55 13.77 16.17 -6.27
N ALA A 56 13.77 16.14 -7.60
CA ALA A 56 12.53 16.00 -8.36
C ALA A 56 11.95 14.60 -8.17
N VAL A 57 10.64 14.48 -7.96
CA VAL A 57 9.98 13.20 -7.75
C VAL A 57 8.81 13.02 -8.71
N GLN A 58 8.80 11.87 -9.38
CA GLN A 58 7.71 11.38 -10.21
C GLN A 58 7.49 9.88 -9.94
N SER A 59 6.65 9.61 -8.93
CA SER A 59 6.35 8.29 -8.41
C SER A 59 4.84 7.98 -8.44
N GLY A 60 4.50 6.70 -8.43
CA GLY A 60 3.11 6.27 -8.46
C GLY A 60 2.82 4.93 -7.81
N LEU A 61 1.64 4.45 -8.17
CA LEU A 61 1.15 3.10 -7.96
C LEU A 61 1.20 2.37 -9.30
N LEU A 62 1.87 1.23 -9.35
CA LEU A 62 1.81 0.33 -10.50
C LEU A 62 1.04 -0.91 -10.12
N SER A 63 0.10 -1.30 -10.95
CA SER A 63 -0.60 -2.58 -10.85
C SER A 63 -0.40 -3.37 -12.12
N LEU A 64 0.01 -4.62 -11.97
CA LEU A 64 0.16 -5.58 -13.06
C LEU A 64 -0.86 -6.70 -12.85
N SER A 65 -1.61 -7.03 -13.89
CA SER A 65 -2.63 -8.08 -13.87
C SER A 65 -2.40 -9.09 -14.99
N LYS A 66 -2.42 -10.39 -14.68
CA LYS A 66 -2.45 -11.44 -15.73
C LYS A 66 -3.76 -11.45 -16.52
N TYR A 67 -4.82 -10.91 -15.94
CA TYR A 67 -6.17 -10.89 -16.50
C TYR A 67 -6.53 -9.51 -17.03
N SER A 68 -7.50 -9.46 -17.94
CA SER A 68 -7.99 -8.19 -18.48
C SER A 68 -8.63 -7.33 -17.38
N VAL A 69 -8.38 -6.03 -17.41
CA VAL A 69 -8.99 -5.04 -16.53
C VAL A 69 -9.96 -4.19 -17.33
N ASP A 70 -11.27 -4.40 -17.14
CA ASP A 70 -12.31 -3.66 -17.87
C ASP A 70 -12.25 -2.15 -17.62
N GLN A 71 -11.89 -1.77 -16.39
CA GLN A 71 -11.86 -0.38 -15.97
C GLN A 71 -10.86 -0.18 -14.83
N ALA A 72 -10.08 0.90 -14.90
CA ALA A 72 -9.25 1.39 -13.82
C ALA A 72 -9.58 2.84 -13.47
N ILE A 73 -9.82 3.13 -12.20
CA ILE A 73 -10.16 4.48 -11.70
C ILE A 73 -9.17 4.87 -10.61
N ARG A 74 -8.43 5.95 -10.83
CA ARG A 74 -7.63 6.60 -9.79
C ARG A 74 -8.53 7.46 -8.90
N ARG A 75 -8.48 7.26 -7.58
CA ARG A 75 -9.17 8.08 -6.59
C ARG A 75 -8.18 8.78 -5.67
N LYS A 76 -8.19 10.11 -5.69
CA LYS A 76 -7.34 10.93 -4.81
C LYS A 76 -7.82 10.85 -3.37
N TYR A 77 -6.91 10.60 -2.45
CA TYR A 77 -7.19 10.69 -1.03
C TYR A 77 -7.31 12.16 -0.58
N PRO A 78 -8.13 12.46 0.44
CA PRO A 78 -8.03 13.72 1.15
C PRO A 78 -6.62 13.87 1.73
N VAL A 79 -5.96 14.98 1.42
CA VAL A 79 -4.62 15.35 1.89
C VAL A 79 -4.67 16.73 2.53
N THR A 80 -3.73 17.04 3.42
CA THR A 80 -3.71 18.35 4.07
C THR A 80 -3.33 19.45 3.08
N THR A 81 -3.87 20.66 3.28
CA THR A 81 -3.53 21.86 2.48
C THR A 81 -2.50 22.76 3.16
N SER A 82 -2.01 22.37 4.35
CA SER A 82 -0.99 23.10 5.11
C SER A 82 0.30 23.24 4.29
N PHE A 83 0.82 24.48 4.17
CA PHE A 83 1.93 24.83 3.29
C PHE A 83 3.21 24.01 3.55
N ILE A 84 3.62 23.85 4.82
CA ILE A 84 4.82 23.08 5.20
C ILE A 84 4.62 21.58 4.94
N THR A 85 3.40 21.09 5.19
CA THR A 85 3.08 19.67 5.06
C THR A 85 2.84 19.29 3.61
N LYS A 86 2.45 20.21 2.71
CA LYS A 86 2.30 19.98 1.27
C LYS A 86 3.62 19.63 0.57
N PHE A 87 4.76 20.03 1.13
CA PHE A 87 6.08 19.60 0.64
C PHE A 87 6.42 18.16 1.04
N THR A 88 5.70 17.58 2.01
CA THR A 88 5.95 16.22 2.53
C THR A 88 4.75 15.27 2.37
N ASP A 89 3.54 15.79 2.16
CA ASP A 89 2.27 15.07 2.08
C ASP A 89 1.87 14.98 0.60
N LEU A 90 1.98 13.76 0.11
CA LEU A 90 2.01 13.39 -1.29
C LEU A 90 0.61 13.48 -1.92
N ASP A 91 0.49 13.37 -3.24
CA ASP A 91 -0.80 13.19 -3.93
C ASP A 91 -1.35 11.76 -3.70
N ARG A 92 -1.44 11.35 -2.43
CA ARG A 92 -1.88 10.02 -2.01
C ARG A 92 -3.17 9.67 -2.72
N CYS A 93 -3.22 8.45 -3.23
CA CYS A 93 -4.37 7.94 -3.96
C CYS A 93 -4.45 6.43 -3.79
N PHE A 94 -5.50 5.87 -4.35
CA PHE A 94 -5.62 4.46 -4.63
C PHE A 94 -6.19 4.27 -6.03
N THR A 95 -5.89 3.12 -6.63
CA THR A 95 -6.41 2.74 -7.95
C THR A 95 -7.40 1.60 -7.77
N VAL A 96 -8.61 1.76 -8.29
CA VAL A 96 -9.68 0.77 -8.28
C VAL A 96 -9.72 0.09 -9.64
N MET A 97 -9.41 -1.20 -9.71
CA MET A 97 -9.41 -2.00 -10.93
C MET A 97 -10.59 -2.96 -10.90
N SER A 98 -11.36 -2.98 -11.99
CA SER A 98 -12.50 -3.87 -12.19
C SER A 98 -12.09 -5.02 -13.11
N ILE A 99 -12.00 -6.22 -12.57
CA ILE A 99 -11.63 -7.43 -13.31
C ILE A 99 -12.88 -8.33 -13.41
N PRO A 100 -13.36 -8.67 -14.60
CA PRO A 100 -14.55 -9.52 -14.76
C PRO A 100 -14.26 -10.94 -14.26
N VAL A 101 -15.29 -11.59 -13.70
CA VAL A 101 -15.25 -13.00 -13.32
C VAL A 101 -16.46 -13.75 -13.90
N ASN A 102 -16.36 -15.08 -14.04
CA ASN A 102 -17.29 -15.87 -14.85
C ASN A 102 -18.73 -15.95 -14.32
N ASN A 103 -18.99 -15.53 -13.08
CA ASN A 103 -20.32 -15.58 -12.46
C ASN A 103 -21.10 -14.26 -12.57
N GLY A 104 -20.72 -13.37 -13.49
CA GLY A 104 -21.41 -12.09 -13.72
C GLY A 104 -21.07 -10.98 -12.71
N HIS A 105 -20.23 -11.28 -11.72
CA HIS A 105 -19.68 -10.30 -10.79
C HIS A 105 -18.30 -9.79 -11.25
N LYS A 106 -17.68 -8.95 -10.43
CA LYS A 106 -16.31 -8.46 -10.64
C LYS A 106 -15.44 -8.70 -9.42
N LEU A 107 -14.15 -8.91 -9.66
CA LEU A 107 -13.12 -8.67 -8.67
C LEU A 107 -12.71 -7.21 -8.75
N ILE A 108 -12.98 -6.47 -7.66
CA ILE A 108 -12.49 -5.13 -7.44
C ILE A 108 -11.17 -5.23 -6.68
N LEU A 109 -10.09 -5.04 -7.43
CA LEU A 109 -8.73 -5.02 -6.88
C LEU A 109 -8.30 -3.57 -6.68
N ILE A 110 -7.90 -3.22 -5.46
CA ILE A 110 -7.51 -1.86 -5.10
C ILE A 110 -6.04 -1.83 -4.70
N ASN A 111 -5.25 -1.01 -5.38
CA ASN A 111 -3.87 -0.67 -4.99
C ASN A 111 -3.90 0.62 -4.17
N SER A 112 -3.51 0.58 -2.92
CA SER A 112 -3.61 1.72 -1.98
C SER A 112 -2.25 2.12 -1.40
N HIS A 113 -2.03 3.43 -1.24
CA HIS A 113 -0.95 3.95 -0.42
C HIS A 113 -1.47 5.16 0.38
N MET A 114 -1.63 5.00 1.70
CA MET A 114 -2.16 6.01 2.61
C MET A 114 -1.06 6.95 3.17
N SER A 115 -1.44 8.09 3.74
CA SER A 115 -0.47 9.05 4.31
C SER A 115 0.22 8.51 5.57
N ALA A 116 1.56 8.58 5.59
CA ALA A 116 2.39 8.29 6.76
C ALA A 116 2.27 9.36 7.86
N TYR A 117 2.43 10.63 7.50
CA TYR A 117 2.50 11.74 8.45
C TYR A 117 1.19 12.52 8.48
N ASP A 118 0.48 12.46 9.61
CA ASP A 118 -0.74 13.24 9.82
C ASP A 118 -0.83 13.67 11.29
N LYS A 119 -0.38 14.90 11.56
CA LYS A 119 -0.37 15.47 12.91
C LYS A 119 -1.81 15.55 13.44
N GLY A 120 -2.13 14.67 14.40
CA GLY A 120 -3.46 14.57 14.99
C GLY A 120 -4.42 13.61 14.28
N GLY A 121 -3.98 12.85 13.26
CA GLY A 121 -4.71 11.71 12.67
C GLY A 121 -6.00 12.05 11.90
N LYS A 122 -6.25 13.33 11.59
CA LYS A 122 -7.50 13.78 10.97
C LYS A 122 -7.60 13.39 9.49
N MET A 123 -6.51 13.45 8.72
CA MET A 123 -6.50 13.04 7.31
C MET A 123 -6.63 11.54 7.18
N ARG A 124 -5.90 10.74 7.99
CA ARG A 124 -5.98 9.27 7.96
C ARG A 124 -7.40 8.76 8.18
N VAL A 125 -8.15 9.37 9.10
CA VAL A 125 -9.58 9.06 9.30
C VAL A 125 -10.41 9.35 8.04
N LYS A 126 -10.17 10.49 7.37
CA LYS A 126 -10.87 10.82 6.12
C LYS A 126 -10.49 9.88 4.96
N GLN A 127 -9.21 9.50 4.88
CA GLN A 127 -8.71 8.55 3.88
C GLN A 127 -9.35 7.18 4.06
N LEU A 128 -9.35 6.67 5.30
CA LEU A 128 -9.98 5.40 5.63
C LEU A 128 -11.49 5.43 5.38
N LYS A 129 -12.17 6.55 5.70
CA LYS A 129 -13.59 6.73 5.40
C LYS A 129 -13.87 6.66 3.89
N LEU A 130 -13.04 7.30 3.06
CA LEU A 130 -13.17 7.21 1.60
C LEU A 130 -12.96 5.78 1.10
N LEU A 131 -11.90 5.10 1.55
CA LEU A 131 -11.61 3.72 1.16
C LEU A 131 -12.77 2.79 1.57
N ASN A 132 -13.24 2.89 2.82
CA ASN A 132 -14.40 2.14 3.33
C ASN A 132 -15.65 2.36 2.47
N SER A 133 -15.94 3.61 2.09
CA SER A 133 -17.12 3.90 1.26
C SER A 133 -17.06 3.22 -0.12
N VAL A 134 -15.86 3.09 -0.71
CA VAL A 134 -15.66 2.38 -1.97
C VAL A 134 -15.80 0.88 -1.77
N MET A 135 -15.12 0.32 -0.76
CA MET A 135 -15.19 -1.11 -0.45
C MET A 135 -16.64 -1.55 -0.18
N GLU A 136 -17.36 -0.81 0.67
CA GLU A 136 -18.74 -1.10 1.02
C GLU A 136 -19.67 -1.00 -0.19
N SER A 137 -19.50 0.05 -1.01
CA SER A 137 -20.34 0.25 -2.21
C SER A 137 -20.15 -0.87 -3.22
N GLU A 138 -18.92 -1.29 -3.47
CA GLU A 138 -18.64 -2.37 -4.43
C GLU A 138 -19.10 -3.72 -3.90
N TYR A 139 -18.88 -4.01 -2.63
CA TYR A 139 -19.36 -5.23 -2.01
C TYR A 139 -20.91 -5.34 -2.05
N LYS A 140 -21.63 -4.23 -1.83
CA LYS A 140 -23.11 -4.19 -1.95
C LYS A 140 -23.63 -4.45 -3.36
N LYS A 141 -22.79 -4.28 -4.40
CA LYS A 141 -23.13 -4.66 -5.79
C LYS A 141 -22.92 -6.16 -6.06
N GLY A 142 -22.52 -6.93 -5.06
CA GLY A 142 -22.13 -8.34 -5.20
C GLY A 142 -20.71 -8.52 -5.72
N ASN A 143 -19.86 -7.49 -5.71
CA ASN A 143 -18.48 -7.67 -6.16
C ASN A 143 -17.59 -8.25 -5.06
N TYR A 144 -16.51 -8.92 -5.46
CA TYR A 144 -15.43 -9.30 -4.56
C TYR A 144 -14.50 -8.11 -4.40
N VAL A 145 -14.08 -7.79 -3.18
CA VAL A 145 -13.22 -6.64 -2.92
C VAL A 145 -11.93 -7.12 -2.26
N ILE A 146 -10.80 -6.75 -2.87
CA ILE A 146 -9.46 -6.94 -2.30
C ILE A 146 -8.74 -5.60 -2.36
N VAL A 147 -8.23 -5.13 -1.22
CA VAL A 147 -7.34 -3.99 -1.14
C VAL A 147 -5.96 -4.47 -0.73
N GLY A 148 -4.92 -4.09 -1.46
CA GLY A 148 -3.54 -4.33 -1.07
C GLY A 148 -2.70 -3.06 -1.12
N GLY A 149 -1.70 -2.99 -0.25
CA GLY A 149 -0.68 -1.93 -0.28
C GLY A 149 -0.19 -1.51 1.10
N ASP A 150 0.42 -0.33 1.14
CA ASP A 150 0.94 0.30 2.36
C ASP A 150 -0.13 1.18 3.01
N PHE A 151 -0.60 0.75 4.18
CA PHE A 151 -1.60 1.50 4.93
C PHE A 151 -0.97 2.56 5.83
N ASN A 152 0.34 2.54 6.10
CA ASN A 152 0.98 3.36 7.13
C ASN A 152 0.32 3.24 8.53
N HIS A 153 -0.43 2.16 8.74
CA HIS A 153 -1.06 1.80 10.00
C HIS A 153 -0.69 0.37 10.34
N THR A 154 -0.26 0.13 11.58
CA THR A 154 -0.02 -1.21 12.05
C THR A 154 -1.28 -2.03 12.10
N PHE A 155 -1.20 -3.29 11.67
CA PHE A 155 -2.31 -4.23 11.75
C PHE A 155 -2.47 -4.73 13.19
N GLY A 156 -3.25 -3.98 13.96
CA GLY A 156 -3.46 -4.16 15.38
C GLY A 156 -2.40 -3.48 16.25
N ARG A 157 -2.85 -2.99 17.42
CA ARG A 157 -2.01 -2.24 18.38
C ARG A 157 -0.78 -3.05 18.84
N LYS A 158 -0.89 -4.38 18.87
CA LYS A 158 0.21 -5.28 19.24
C LYS A 158 1.47 -5.05 18.38
N MET A 159 1.31 -4.76 17.09
CA MET A 159 2.42 -4.63 16.15
C MET A 159 3.26 -3.36 16.35
N LEU A 160 2.76 -2.36 17.09
CA LEU A 160 3.52 -1.14 17.39
C LEU A 160 4.84 -1.42 18.12
N THR A 161 4.83 -2.37 19.05
CA THR A 161 5.96 -2.69 19.94
C THR A 161 6.35 -4.17 19.90
N HIS A 162 5.83 -4.94 18.94
CA HIS A 162 6.03 -6.38 18.88
C HIS A 162 7.48 -6.76 18.60
N PHE A 163 8.12 -6.08 17.65
CA PHE A 163 9.50 -6.34 17.26
C PHE A 163 10.47 -5.60 18.17
N LYS A 164 11.49 -6.32 18.66
CA LYS A 164 12.56 -5.72 19.47
C LYS A 164 13.35 -4.73 18.65
N SER A 165 13.50 -3.51 19.17
CA SER A 165 14.25 -2.42 18.56
C SER A 165 14.95 -1.60 19.66
N GLN A 166 15.99 -0.86 19.29
CA GLN A 166 16.65 0.14 20.16
C GLN A 166 16.13 1.56 19.92
N GLN A 167 15.27 1.74 18.91
CA GLN A 167 14.64 3.00 18.54
C GLN A 167 13.26 3.14 19.20
N LYS A 168 12.83 4.39 19.37
CA LYS A 168 11.46 4.71 19.80
C LYS A 168 10.46 4.31 18.73
N VAL A 169 9.24 3.97 19.14
CA VAL A 169 8.11 3.84 18.22
C VAL A 169 7.89 5.19 17.55
N PRO A 170 7.89 5.27 16.22
CA PRO A 170 7.69 6.55 15.55
C PRO A 170 6.25 7.08 15.71
N ASP A 171 6.12 8.39 15.93
CA ASP A 171 4.82 9.07 16.12
C ASP A 171 3.89 9.00 14.90
N TRP A 172 4.45 8.68 13.73
CA TRP A 172 3.68 8.55 12.50
C TRP A 172 2.87 7.25 12.44
N VAL A 173 3.27 6.21 13.17
CA VAL A 173 2.63 4.89 13.10
C VAL A 173 1.26 4.91 13.77
N SER A 174 0.20 4.72 12.98
CA SER A 174 -1.18 4.57 13.50
C SER A 174 -1.59 3.10 13.61
N VAL A 175 -2.77 2.83 14.16
CA VAL A 175 -3.29 1.46 14.29
C VAL A 175 -4.53 1.29 13.42
N LEU A 176 -4.56 0.20 12.65
CA LEU A 176 -5.72 -0.28 11.93
C LEU A 176 -6.20 -1.60 12.55
N SER A 177 -7.51 -1.77 12.65
CA SER A 177 -8.15 -3.01 13.08
C SER A 177 -9.45 -3.20 12.31
N ASP A 178 -10.02 -4.40 12.34
CA ASP A 178 -11.30 -4.71 11.68
C ASP A 178 -12.43 -3.75 12.12
N LYS A 179 -12.39 -3.24 13.35
CA LYS A 179 -13.35 -2.26 13.87
C LYS A 179 -13.34 -0.92 13.12
N ASN A 180 -12.27 -0.65 12.38
CA ASN A 180 -12.11 0.58 11.60
C ASN A 180 -12.56 0.39 10.14
N LEU A 181 -12.85 -0.85 9.72
CA LEU A 181 -13.22 -1.16 8.35
C LEU A 181 -14.73 -1.08 8.14
N ALA A 182 -15.14 -0.99 6.87
CA ALA A 182 -16.55 -1.14 6.50
C ALA A 182 -17.10 -2.50 6.97
N PRO A 183 -18.43 -2.62 7.18
CA PRO A 183 -19.05 -3.92 7.42
C PRO A 183 -18.66 -4.93 6.35
N ASP A 184 -18.56 -6.20 6.74
CA ASP A 184 -18.18 -7.31 5.86
C ASP A 184 -16.76 -7.23 5.26
N MET A 185 -15.91 -6.33 5.75
CA MET A 185 -14.48 -6.26 5.44
C MET A 185 -13.65 -6.74 6.63
N ARG A 186 -12.49 -7.33 6.35
CA ARG A 186 -11.53 -7.76 7.36
C ARG A 186 -10.09 -7.60 6.88
N ILE A 187 -9.17 -7.42 7.83
CA ILE A 187 -7.74 -7.55 7.61
C ILE A 187 -7.40 -9.04 7.37
N VAL A 188 -6.52 -9.32 6.41
CA VAL A 188 -5.89 -10.64 6.27
C VAL A 188 -4.54 -10.62 6.99
N HIS A 189 -4.56 -11.03 8.25
CA HIS A 189 -3.34 -11.19 9.04
C HIS A 189 -2.43 -12.25 8.41
N ALA A 190 -1.16 -11.91 8.20
CA ALA A 190 -0.19 -12.85 7.66
C ALA A 190 0.16 -13.93 8.68
N GLU A 191 0.31 -15.17 8.23
CA GLU A 191 0.60 -16.32 9.11
C GLU A 191 1.90 -16.10 9.92
N ASN A 192 2.86 -15.42 9.33
CA ASN A 192 4.16 -15.07 9.93
C ASN A 192 4.27 -13.60 10.36
N GLU A 193 3.15 -12.88 10.57
CA GLU A 193 3.17 -11.45 10.95
C GLU A 193 3.95 -11.16 12.23
N SER A 194 4.06 -12.15 13.12
CA SER A 194 4.77 -12.01 14.40
C SER A 194 6.28 -12.24 14.29
N THR A 195 6.77 -12.75 13.18
CA THR A 195 8.20 -13.06 12.97
C THR A 195 8.81 -12.27 11.83
N THR A 196 7.98 -11.83 10.86
CA THR A 196 8.43 -11.14 9.66
C THR A 196 7.75 -9.78 9.54
N PRO A 197 8.46 -8.66 9.82
CA PRO A 197 7.92 -7.32 9.63
C PRO A 197 7.83 -6.97 8.14
N THR A 198 6.93 -6.04 7.80
CA THR A 198 6.78 -5.54 6.43
C THR A 198 7.48 -4.21 6.19
N CYS A 199 7.80 -3.44 7.23
CA CYS A 199 8.44 -2.13 7.11
C CYS A 199 9.55 -1.96 8.16
N ARG A 200 10.60 -1.20 7.82
CA ARG A 200 11.62 -0.72 8.75
C ARG A 200 11.69 0.80 8.78
N GLY A 201 12.25 1.35 9.86
CA GLY A 201 12.72 2.73 9.89
C GLY A 201 13.87 2.97 8.91
N THR A 202 13.94 4.20 8.38
CA THR A 202 14.94 4.63 7.38
C THR A 202 15.89 5.71 7.90
N ASP A 203 15.84 6.03 9.20
CA ASP A 203 16.71 7.02 9.85
C ASP A 203 18.15 6.54 10.06
N ILE A 204 18.37 5.22 10.07
CA ILE A 204 19.69 4.58 10.10
C ILE A 204 19.76 3.42 9.09
N PRO A 205 20.97 2.97 8.68
CA PRO A 205 21.14 1.71 7.97
C PRO A 205 20.50 0.55 8.74
N TYR A 206 19.86 -0.37 8.02
CA TYR A 206 19.16 -1.49 8.63
C TYR A 206 20.11 -2.34 9.48
N GLN A 207 19.76 -2.51 10.75
CA GLN A 207 20.46 -3.38 11.69
C GLN A 207 19.42 -4.21 12.45
N LYS A 208 19.49 -5.53 12.24
CA LYS A 208 18.59 -6.50 12.88
C LYS A 208 18.54 -6.28 14.40
N ARG A 209 17.33 -6.21 14.95
CA ARG A 209 17.05 -5.94 16.39
C ARG A 209 17.46 -4.57 16.92
N LYS A 210 18.00 -3.67 16.08
CA LYS A 210 18.28 -2.28 16.45
C LYS A 210 17.33 -1.32 15.76
N THR A 211 17.17 -1.46 14.45
CA THR A 211 16.22 -0.67 13.66
C THR A 211 14.79 -1.05 14.02
N TYR A 212 13.93 -0.04 14.16
CA TYR A 212 12.49 -0.20 14.34
C TYR A 212 11.90 -0.91 13.12
N THR A 213 11.07 -1.93 13.37
CA THR A 213 10.36 -2.66 12.32
C THR A 213 8.93 -2.95 12.76
N THR A 214 7.99 -2.97 11.81
CA THR A 214 6.59 -3.27 12.09
C THR A 214 5.87 -3.87 10.88
N VAL A 215 4.56 -4.13 11.00
CA VAL A 215 3.68 -4.63 9.93
C VAL A 215 2.66 -3.56 9.59
N ILE A 216 2.85 -2.87 8.45
CA ILE A 216 1.95 -1.81 7.94
C ILE A 216 1.43 -2.09 6.51
N ASP A 217 1.97 -3.11 5.87
CA ASP A 217 1.59 -3.55 4.54
C ASP A 217 0.75 -4.82 4.64
N GLY A 218 -0.17 -4.99 3.71
CA GLY A 218 -0.89 -6.25 3.55
C GLY A 218 -2.20 -6.07 2.82
N PHE A 219 -3.22 -6.83 3.25
CA PHE A 219 -4.46 -6.94 2.49
C PHE A 219 -5.71 -6.81 3.36
N LEU A 220 -6.72 -6.15 2.80
CA LEU A 220 -8.10 -6.15 3.27
C LEU A 220 -8.96 -6.91 2.27
N VAL A 221 -9.91 -7.69 2.74
CA VAL A 221 -10.82 -8.45 1.86
C VAL A 221 -12.25 -8.41 2.35
N SER A 222 -13.20 -8.46 1.42
CA SER A 222 -14.61 -8.66 1.72
C SER A 222 -14.91 -10.10 2.15
N LYS A 223 -16.03 -10.32 2.86
CA LYS A 223 -16.38 -11.63 3.44
C LYS A 223 -16.60 -12.75 2.41
N ASN A 224 -16.94 -12.40 1.18
CA ASN A 224 -17.06 -13.33 0.04
C ASN A 224 -15.69 -13.71 -0.57
N VAL A 225 -14.58 -13.35 0.08
CA VAL A 225 -13.22 -13.75 -0.31
C VAL A 225 -12.58 -14.53 0.84
N GLN A 226 -12.28 -15.81 0.58
CA GLN A 226 -11.42 -16.62 1.44
C GLN A 226 -9.96 -16.29 1.10
N ALA A 227 -9.12 -15.97 2.09
CA ALA A 227 -7.74 -15.58 1.83
C ALA A 227 -6.80 -15.90 2.99
N THR A 228 -5.55 -16.24 2.65
CA THR A 228 -4.39 -16.36 3.53
C THR A 228 -3.29 -15.41 3.06
N SER A 229 -2.45 -14.95 3.99
CA SER A 229 -1.38 -13.98 3.70
C SER A 229 -0.06 -14.45 4.31
N GLU A 230 1.04 -14.09 3.66
CA GLU A 230 2.41 -14.39 4.10
C GLU A 230 3.33 -13.21 3.77
N ASN A 231 4.11 -12.76 4.74
CA ASN A 231 5.14 -11.76 4.55
C ASN A 231 6.41 -12.43 3.99
N ILE A 232 6.94 -11.93 2.89
CA ILE A 232 8.16 -12.45 2.25
C ILE A 232 9.36 -11.73 2.87
N ASN A 233 10.12 -12.43 3.71
CA ASN A 233 11.30 -11.84 4.34
C ASN A 233 12.45 -11.73 3.32
N THR A 234 12.77 -10.51 2.92
CA THR A 234 13.94 -10.19 2.09
C THR A 234 15.06 -9.53 2.89
N GLU A 235 14.92 -9.49 4.22
CA GLU A 235 15.78 -8.73 5.13
C GLU A 235 15.97 -7.25 4.71
N PHE A 236 15.00 -6.69 3.99
CA PHE A 236 14.99 -5.33 3.45
C PHE A 236 16.09 -5.04 2.40
N ASP A 237 16.54 -6.07 1.68
CA ASP A 237 17.59 -5.95 0.66
C ASP A 237 17.16 -5.11 -0.56
N TYR A 238 15.88 -5.14 -0.91
CA TYR A 238 15.37 -4.48 -2.13
C TYR A 238 14.66 -3.15 -1.86
N ALA A 239 14.09 -3.00 -0.66
CA ALA A 239 13.38 -1.81 -0.21
C ALA A 239 13.36 -1.78 1.32
N ASP A 240 13.02 -0.63 1.89
CA ASP A 240 12.65 -0.51 3.31
C ASP A 240 11.33 -1.24 3.67
N HIS A 241 10.69 -1.85 2.67
CA HIS A 241 9.55 -2.74 2.85
C HIS A 241 9.83 -4.18 2.35
N ASN A 242 9.31 -5.16 3.08
CA ASN A 242 9.22 -6.55 2.64
C ASN A 242 7.89 -6.79 1.91
N PRO A 243 7.86 -7.53 0.79
CA PRO A 243 6.63 -7.84 0.08
C PRO A 243 5.66 -8.68 0.90
N VAL A 244 4.36 -8.53 0.65
CA VAL A 244 3.30 -9.37 1.24
C VAL A 244 2.59 -10.14 0.12
N LYS A 245 2.44 -11.45 0.30
CA LYS A 245 1.75 -12.35 -0.64
C LYS A 245 0.37 -12.69 -0.12
N LEU A 246 -0.66 -12.48 -0.94
CA LEU A 246 -2.01 -12.98 -0.71
C LEU A 246 -2.26 -14.22 -1.56
N SER A 247 -2.83 -15.27 -0.96
CA SER A 247 -3.48 -16.37 -1.68
C SER A 247 -4.98 -16.31 -1.38
N PHE A 248 -5.83 -16.35 -2.41
CA PHE A 248 -7.26 -16.17 -2.21
C PHE A 248 -8.11 -17.05 -3.11
N LYS A 249 -9.36 -17.24 -2.70
CA LYS A 249 -10.43 -17.89 -3.44
C LYS A 249 -11.69 -17.04 -3.35
N LEU A 250 -12.29 -16.78 -4.50
CA LEU A 250 -13.61 -16.14 -4.60
C LEU A 250 -14.66 -17.17 -4.20
N LEU A 251 -15.48 -16.85 -3.20
CA LEU A 251 -16.54 -17.75 -2.75
C LEU A 251 -17.74 -17.66 -3.70
N ASN A 252 -18.46 -18.75 -3.85
CA ASN A 252 -19.74 -18.70 -4.57
C ASN A 252 -20.67 -17.74 -3.81
N GLN A 253 -21.27 -16.82 -4.56
CA GLN A 253 -22.27 -15.87 -4.06
C GLN A 253 -23.66 -16.39 -4.37
#